data_AF-A0A1Y5JV93-F1
#
_entry.id   AF-A0A1Y5JV93-F1
#
_cell.length_a   1.000
_cell.length_b   1.000
_cell.length_c   1.000
_cell.angle_alpha   90.00
_cell.angle_beta   90.00
_cell.angle_gamma   90.00
#
_symmetry.space_group_name_H-M   'P 1'
#
loop_
_entity.id
_entity.type
_entity.pdbx_description
1 polymer ?
#
loop_
_entity_poly.entity_id
_entity_poly.type
_entity_poly.pdbx_seq_one_letter_code
_entity_poly.pdbx_strand_id
1 'polypeptide(L)'
;MATLPSGIKTFEASDNVVREAFNENWNTINNIVTTDATTSARGMMSSADKLLSANRDGYGTTAGTATAYTITLTPAPTMVDGLRVTVKLNANNGANPTLNVNGLGAKAILKPNGTAPAAGLLKLGSVYTLVYNGTAFILQGEGGEYGTAVAADVLAGKTIGTESGLVTGTMVDRAGDTAALSSAVSGTTLRLRASAGYRDGTNDFVTINDPDFIAANIRQGIDLFGIVGSLIEGKRYASGTVPKGTGYLVAQRTDGVSSGVSFSPLTVSGLTFKPSIVIIRSSSNAHLTFYTESLTNSEISVIYNRFYNNLTMAQTAYAFRQSSNFNSTSDGFVLPAPDMTENTTSYSWFAIE
;
A
#
# COMPACT_ATOMS: atom_id res chain seq x y z
N MET A 1 28.70 -48.94 -76.95
CA MET A 1 28.39 -50.12 -76.13
C MET A 1 28.98 -49.89 -74.75
N ALA A 2 28.18 -50.01 -73.68
CA ALA A 2 28.73 -49.96 -72.33
C ALA A 2 29.61 -51.20 -72.12
N THR A 3 30.86 -51.01 -71.70
CA THR A 3 31.78 -52.08 -71.32
C THR A 3 31.27 -52.74 -70.04
N LEU A 4 31.05 -54.06 -70.06
CA LEU A 4 30.66 -54.79 -68.87
C LEU A 4 31.80 -54.83 -67.83
N PRO A 5 31.47 -54.96 -66.52
CA PRO A 5 32.47 -55.16 -65.48
C PRO A 5 33.35 -56.38 -65.77
N SER A 6 34.63 -56.33 -65.35
CA SER A 6 35.58 -57.42 -65.56
C SER A 6 35.07 -58.74 -64.97
N GLY A 7 35.13 -59.82 -65.75
CA GLY A 7 34.69 -61.15 -65.31
C GLY A 7 33.24 -61.52 -65.66
N ILE A 8 32.44 -60.57 -66.17
CA ILE A 8 31.11 -60.87 -66.71
C ILE A 8 31.21 -61.26 -68.19
N LYS A 9 30.71 -62.45 -68.53
CA LYS A 9 30.68 -62.94 -69.91
C LYS A 9 29.49 -62.34 -70.66
N THR A 10 29.71 -61.75 -71.84
CA THR A 10 28.66 -61.41 -72.81
C THR A 10 28.23 -62.67 -73.55
N PHE A 11 26.93 -62.92 -73.67
CA PHE A 11 26.41 -64.04 -74.46
C PHE A 11 26.09 -63.58 -75.89
N GLU A 12 26.50 -64.34 -76.89
CA GLU A 12 26.13 -64.13 -78.29
C GLU A 12 25.00 -65.07 -78.74
N ALA A 13 24.35 -64.78 -79.87
CA ALA A 13 23.19 -65.54 -80.34
C ALA A 13 23.51 -67.02 -80.68
N SER A 14 24.78 -67.35 -80.89
CA SER A 14 25.27 -68.71 -81.12
C SER A 14 25.60 -69.49 -79.84
N ASP A 15 25.57 -68.85 -78.66
CA ASP A 15 26.00 -69.47 -77.42
C ASP A 15 24.92 -70.39 -76.84
N ASN A 16 25.31 -71.63 -76.52
CA ASN A 16 24.43 -72.57 -75.83
C ASN A 16 24.49 -72.28 -74.32
N VAL A 17 23.66 -71.32 -73.87
CA VAL A 17 23.69 -70.81 -72.48
C VAL A 17 23.28 -71.90 -71.49
N VAL A 18 24.27 -72.53 -70.86
CA VAL A 18 24.07 -73.51 -69.80
C VAL A 18 23.82 -72.82 -68.45
N ARG A 19 23.00 -73.43 -67.59
CA ARG A 19 22.65 -72.92 -66.24
C ARG A 19 23.87 -72.50 -65.42
N GLU A 20 24.99 -73.20 -65.57
CA GLU A 20 26.25 -72.90 -64.89
C GLU A 20 26.83 -71.53 -65.27
N ALA A 21 26.78 -71.15 -66.55
CA ALA A 21 27.30 -69.86 -67.00
C ALA A 21 26.48 -68.67 -66.47
N PHE A 22 25.16 -68.84 -66.36
CA PHE A 22 24.31 -67.83 -65.71
C PHE A 22 24.63 -67.71 -64.22
N ASN A 23 24.81 -68.84 -63.52
CA ASN A 23 25.16 -68.87 -62.11
C ASN A 23 26.54 -68.25 -61.83
N GLU A 24 27.52 -68.45 -62.70
CA GLU A 24 28.84 -67.81 -62.62
C GLU A 24 28.76 -66.28 -62.75
N ASN A 25 28.04 -65.79 -63.77
CA ASN A 25 27.82 -64.37 -63.95
C ASN A 25 27.05 -63.77 -62.76
N TRP A 26 26.02 -64.46 -62.25
CA TRP A 26 25.26 -64.04 -61.07
C TRP A 26 26.14 -63.97 -59.81
N ASN A 27 26.98 -64.97 -59.57
CA ASN A 27 27.90 -64.98 -58.44
C ASN A 27 28.92 -63.84 -58.54
N THR A 28 29.40 -63.53 -59.74
CA THR A 28 30.33 -62.43 -59.97
C THR A 28 29.67 -61.08 -59.74
N ILE A 29 28.46 -60.86 -60.27
CA ILE A 29 27.68 -59.65 -60.00
C ILE A 29 27.38 -59.53 -58.51
N ASN A 30 26.92 -60.60 -57.86
CA ASN A 30 26.57 -60.59 -56.46
C ASN A 30 27.81 -60.33 -55.58
N ASN A 31 28.98 -60.89 -55.92
CA ASN A 31 30.23 -60.59 -55.23
C ASN A 31 30.68 -59.15 -55.46
N ILE A 32 30.58 -58.61 -56.67
CA ILE A 32 30.88 -57.20 -56.94
C ILE A 32 29.93 -56.29 -56.15
N VAL A 33 28.63 -56.52 -56.22
CA VAL A 33 27.62 -55.75 -55.49
C VAL A 33 27.78 -55.89 -53.99
N THR A 34 28.12 -57.08 -53.46
CA THR A 34 28.36 -57.25 -52.01
C THR A 34 29.70 -56.71 -51.57
N THR A 35 30.73 -56.69 -52.41
CA THR A 35 32.02 -56.05 -52.08
C THR A 35 31.88 -54.54 -52.11
N ASP A 36 31.19 -54.02 -53.12
CA ASP A 36 30.85 -52.60 -53.23
C ASP A 36 29.91 -52.21 -52.08
N ALA A 37 28.88 -53.00 -51.77
CA ALA A 37 27.96 -52.80 -50.64
C ALA A 37 28.57 -53.06 -49.26
N THR A 38 29.60 -53.90 -49.11
CA THR A 38 30.31 -54.01 -47.81
C THR A 38 31.31 -52.89 -47.64
N THR A 39 31.83 -52.36 -48.76
CA THR A 39 32.63 -51.12 -48.78
C THR A 39 31.74 -49.88 -48.63
N SER A 40 30.48 -49.90 -49.06
CA SER A 40 29.58 -48.74 -49.05
C SER A 40 28.50 -48.77 -47.95
N ALA A 41 27.93 -49.91 -47.55
CA ALA A 41 27.05 -49.98 -46.37
C ALA A 41 27.83 -49.84 -45.04
N ARG A 42 29.16 -50.06 -45.03
CA ARG A 42 30.06 -49.62 -43.94
C ARG A 42 30.94 -48.43 -44.34
N GLY A 43 30.84 -47.85 -45.53
CA GLY A 43 31.74 -46.78 -45.99
C GLY A 43 31.10 -45.65 -46.79
N MET A 44 29.77 -45.52 -46.76
CA MET A 44 29.07 -44.30 -47.21
C MET A 44 29.27 -43.12 -46.25
N MET A 45 29.66 -43.39 -45.01
CA MET A 45 30.37 -42.41 -44.20
C MET A 45 31.85 -42.61 -44.47
N SER A 46 32.49 -41.61 -45.09
CA SER A 46 33.96 -41.54 -45.14
C SER A 46 34.54 -41.73 -43.72
N SER A 47 35.82 -42.08 -43.59
CA SER A 47 36.45 -42.10 -42.26
C SER A 47 36.25 -40.77 -41.50
N ALA A 48 36.16 -39.65 -42.23
CA ALA A 48 35.81 -38.35 -41.67
C ALA A 48 34.35 -38.28 -41.18
N ASP A 49 33.40 -38.85 -41.91
CA ASP A 49 31.99 -38.87 -41.51
C ASP A 49 31.74 -39.79 -40.30
N LYS A 50 32.47 -40.91 -40.18
CA LYS A 50 32.44 -41.75 -38.96
C LYS A 50 33.07 -41.05 -37.76
N LEU A 51 34.15 -40.30 -37.97
CA LEU A 51 34.75 -39.48 -36.92
C LEU A 51 33.80 -38.34 -36.51
N LEU A 52 33.08 -37.75 -37.45
CA LEU A 52 32.10 -36.70 -37.19
C LEU A 52 30.88 -37.23 -36.41
N SER A 53 30.38 -38.43 -36.73
CA SER A 53 29.28 -39.05 -35.96
C SER A 53 29.70 -39.42 -34.52
N ALA A 54 30.98 -39.74 -34.31
CA ALA A 54 31.55 -39.96 -32.99
C ALA A 54 31.80 -38.66 -32.20
N ASN A 55 31.82 -37.49 -32.85
CA ASN A 55 32.17 -36.19 -32.25
C ASN A 55 31.12 -35.64 -31.28
N ARG A 56 29.95 -36.30 -31.12
CA ARG A 56 28.89 -35.91 -30.17
C ARG A 56 28.58 -34.39 -30.23
N ASP A 57 28.49 -33.82 -31.43
CA ASP A 57 28.28 -32.38 -31.68
C ASP A 57 29.32 -31.46 -31.04
N GLY A 58 30.59 -31.86 -31.04
CA GLY A 58 31.68 -31.09 -30.44
C GLY A 58 31.64 -31.11 -28.92
N TYR A 59 31.16 -32.21 -28.33
CA TYR A 59 31.13 -32.40 -26.88
C TYR A 59 32.47 -32.87 -26.33
N GLY A 60 32.94 -32.25 -25.25
CA GLY A 60 34.07 -32.76 -24.48
C GLY A 60 34.10 -32.23 -23.05
N THR A 61 34.90 -32.90 -22.21
CA THR A 61 35.20 -32.40 -20.86
C THR A 61 36.42 -31.51 -20.92
N THR A 62 36.35 -30.34 -20.29
CA THR A 62 37.49 -29.41 -20.29
C THR A 62 38.63 -29.90 -19.41
N ALA A 63 39.80 -29.32 -19.57
CA ALA A 63 40.92 -29.38 -18.63
C ALA A 63 41.42 -27.94 -18.36
N GLY A 64 42.57 -27.82 -17.68
CA GLY A 64 43.16 -26.52 -17.37
C GLY A 64 42.67 -25.95 -16.03
N THR A 65 42.55 -24.62 -15.96
CA THR A 65 42.26 -23.88 -14.72
C THR A 65 40.92 -23.15 -14.79
N ALA A 66 40.46 -22.62 -13.66
CA ALA A 66 39.20 -21.87 -13.57
C ALA A 66 39.10 -20.66 -14.53
N THR A 67 40.21 -20.06 -14.94
CA THR A 67 40.25 -18.90 -15.86
C THR A 67 40.75 -19.25 -17.27
N ALA A 68 41.31 -20.45 -17.45
CA ALA A 68 41.86 -20.90 -18.73
C ALA A 68 41.51 -22.37 -18.95
N TYR A 69 40.35 -22.60 -19.55
CA TYR A 69 39.89 -23.92 -19.95
C TYR A 69 40.53 -24.35 -21.26
N THR A 70 40.79 -25.65 -21.37
CA THR A 70 41.18 -26.29 -22.63
C THR A 70 40.21 -27.40 -22.96
N ILE A 71 40.02 -27.69 -24.23
CA ILE A 71 39.23 -28.85 -24.69
C ILE A 71 39.89 -29.46 -25.93
N THR A 72 39.89 -30.78 -26.01
CA THR A 72 40.39 -31.52 -27.16
C THR A 72 39.23 -32.30 -27.77
N LEU A 73 38.82 -31.90 -28.95
CA LEU A 73 37.76 -32.54 -29.74
C LEU A 73 38.40 -33.38 -30.86
N THR A 74 37.72 -34.45 -31.27
CA THR A 74 38.15 -35.31 -32.38
C THR A 74 36.94 -35.60 -33.27
N PRO A 75 37.00 -35.25 -34.57
CA PRO A 75 38.10 -34.57 -35.27
C PRO A 75 38.31 -33.12 -34.75
N ALA A 76 39.54 -32.61 -34.89
CA ALA A 76 39.85 -31.24 -34.48
C ALA A 76 39.06 -30.24 -35.35
N PRO A 77 38.33 -29.29 -34.76
CA PRO A 77 37.57 -28.31 -35.54
C PRO A 77 38.49 -27.24 -36.11
N THR A 78 37.96 -26.47 -37.06
CA THR A 78 38.56 -25.19 -37.48
C THR A 78 37.90 -24.05 -36.71
N MET A 79 38.68 -23.06 -36.25
CA MET A 79 38.14 -21.86 -35.59
C MET A 79 37.52 -20.91 -36.62
N VAL A 80 36.25 -21.16 -36.96
CA VAL A 80 35.42 -20.32 -37.84
C VAL A 80 34.26 -19.71 -37.06
N ASP A 81 33.83 -18.52 -37.48
CA ASP A 81 32.62 -17.89 -36.93
C ASP A 81 31.42 -18.86 -37.04
N GLY A 82 30.63 -18.95 -35.97
CA GLY A 82 29.55 -19.92 -35.81
C GLY A 82 29.98 -21.29 -35.27
N LEU A 83 31.28 -21.55 -35.03
CA LEU A 83 31.72 -22.81 -34.42
C LEU A 83 31.01 -23.04 -33.08
N ARG A 84 30.27 -24.14 -32.98
CA ARG A 84 29.59 -24.56 -31.75
C ARG A 84 30.42 -25.62 -31.04
N VAL A 85 30.58 -25.44 -29.73
CA VAL A 85 31.27 -26.40 -28.86
C VAL A 85 30.39 -26.63 -27.62
N THR A 86 30.27 -27.89 -27.22
CA THR A 86 29.57 -28.26 -26.00
C THR A 86 30.61 -28.71 -24.96
N VAL A 87 30.67 -28.04 -23.82
CA VAL A 87 31.71 -28.30 -22.81
C VAL A 87 31.09 -28.79 -21.51
N LYS A 88 31.65 -29.86 -20.94
CA LYS A 88 31.47 -30.19 -19.52
C LYS A 88 32.64 -29.62 -18.73
N LEU A 89 32.39 -28.68 -17.82
CA LEU A 89 33.47 -28.02 -17.10
C LEU A 89 34.14 -28.92 -16.06
N ASN A 90 35.47 -28.87 -15.99
CA ASN A 90 36.29 -29.56 -14.98
C ASN A 90 36.57 -28.74 -13.71
N ALA A 91 36.09 -27.50 -13.66
CA ALA A 91 36.15 -26.61 -12.49
C ALA A 91 35.04 -25.56 -12.59
N ASN A 92 34.74 -24.86 -11.48
CA ASN A 92 33.95 -23.64 -11.55
C ASN A 92 34.77 -22.54 -12.25
N ASN A 93 34.13 -21.65 -13.03
CA ASN A 93 34.88 -20.55 -13.65
C ASN A 93 35.38 -19.52 -12.64
N GLY A 94 36.55 -18.97 -12.91
CA GLY A 94 37.06 -17.75 -12.28
C GLY A 94 36.66 -16.51 -13.07
N ALA A 95 37.28 -15.37 -12.75
CA ALA A 95 37.08 -14.14 -13.50
C ALA A 95 37.65 -14.22 -14.92
N ASN A 96 36.93 -13.66 -15.90
CA ASN A 96 37.33 -13.61 -17.32
C ASN A 96 37.78 -14.97 -17.90
N PRO A 97 36.93 -16.02 -17.84
CA PRO A 97 37.33 -17.33 -18.32
C PRO A 97 37.56 -17.35 -19.82
N THR A 98 38.49 -18.19 -20.26
CA THR A 98 38.81 -18.44 -21.67
C THR A 98 38.65 -19.92 -22.01
N LEU A 99 38.45 -20.23 -23.29
CA LEU A 99 38.49 -21.58 -23.84
C LEU A 99 39.52 -21.67 -24.97
N ASN A 100 40.42 -22.64 -24.89
CA ASN A 100 41.30 -23.04 -25.98
C ASN A 100 40.88 -24.40 -26.54
N VAL A 101 40.36 -24.41 -27.77
CA VAL A 101 39.89 -25.61 -28.46
C VAL A 101 41.04 -26.17 -29.30
N ASN A 102 41.47 -27.40 -29.01
CA ASN A 102 42.52 -28.11 -29.77
C ASN A 102 43.83 -27.32 -29.98
N GLY A 103 44.16 -26.38 -29.08
CA GLY A 103 45.36 -25.57 -29.21
C GLY A 103 45.25 -24.43 -30.25
N LEU A 104 44.06 -24.14 -30.77
CA LEU A 104 43.82 -23.12 -31.80
C LEU A 104 43.84 -21.67 -31.26
N GLY A 105 44.19 -21.51 -29.98
CA GLY A 105 44.32 -20.23 -29.30
C GLY A 105 43.19 -20.01 -28.30
N ALA A 106 43.54 -19.45 -27.13
CA ALA A 106 42.57 -19.14 -26.10
C ALA A 106 41.69 -17.95 -26.50
N LYS A 107 40.37 -18.13 -26.41
CA LYS A 107 39.37 -17.07 -26.66
C LYS A 107 38.53 -16.86 -25.41
N ALA A 108 38.14 -15.62 -25.14
CA ALA A 108 37.28 -15.30 -24.00
C ALA A 108 35.94 -16.04 -24.11
N ILE A 109 35.39 -16.45 -22.96
CA ILE A 109 34.00 -16.87 -22.83
C ILE A 109 33.22 -15.67 -22.33
N LEU A 110 32.23 -15.23 -23.11
CA LEU A 110 31.41 -14.08 -22.81
C LEU A 110 29.93 -14.47 -22.79
N LYS A 111 29.14 -13.72 -22.05
CA LYS A 111 27.69 -13.70 -22.14
C LYS A 111 27.24 -13.06 -23.47
N PRO A 112 25.99 -13.27 -23.92
CA PRO A 112 25.45 -12.60 -25.11
C PRO A 112 25.53 -11.06 -25.06
N ASN A 113 25.53 -10.46 -23.87
CA ASN A 113 25.69 -9.02 -23.66
C ASN A 113 27.14 -8.51 -23.76
N GLY A 114 28.11 -9.38 -24.08
CA GLY A 114 29.53 -9.04 -24.25
C GLY A 114 30.37 -9.01 -22.97
N THR A 115 29.77 -9.23 -21.79
CA THR A 115 30.51 -9.29 -20.51
C THR A 115 30.99 -10.70 -20.20
N ALA A 116 32.03 -10.85 -19.38
CA ALA A 116 32.44 -12.16 -18.89
C ALA A 116 31.42 -12.69 -17.85
N PRO A 117 31.14 -14.01 -17.80
CA PRO A 117 30.34 -14.58 -16.73
C PRO A 117 31.04 -14.35 -15.37
N ALA A 118 30.26 -14.04 -14.34
CA ALA A 118 30.79 -13.84 -13.00
C ALA A 118 31.51 -15.11 -12.51
N ALA A 119 32.51 -14.95 -11.63
CA ALA A 119 33.21 -16.08 -11.05
C ALA A 119 32.22 -17.00 -10.31
N GLY A 120 32.29 -18.29 -10.60
CA GLY A 120 31.40 -19.30 -10.02
C GLY A 120 30.03 -19.43 -10.67
N LEU A 121 29.72 -18.67 -11.74
CA LEU A 121 28.47 -18.78 -12.50
C LEU A 121 28.41 -20.10 -13.27
N LEU A 122 29.48 -20.44 -13.99
CA LEU A 122 29.63 -21.72 -14.67
C LEU A 122 30.14 -22.76 -13.68
N LYS A 123 29.36 -23.82 -13.46
CA LYS A 123 29.60 -24.83 -12.41
C LYS A 123 30.38 -26.03 -12.93
N LEU A 124 31.27 -26.57 -12.08
CA LEU A 124 31.95 -27.85 -12.24
C LEU A 124 30.93 -28.95 -12.57
N GLY A 125 31.24 -29.75 -13.59
CA GLY A 125 30.43 -30.90 -14.00
C GLY A 125 29.18 -30.54 -14.81
N SER A 126 28.79 -29.26 -14.87
CA SER A 126 27.68 -28.79 -15.71
C SER A 126 28.10 -28.72 -17.19
N VAL A 127 27.10 -28.78 -18.07
CA VAL A 127 27.26 -28.77 -19.52
C VAL A 127 26.78 -27.44 -20.08
N TYR A 128 27.61 -26.80 -20.91
CA TYR A 128 27.31 -25.52 -21.54
C TYR A 128 27.57 -25.58 -23.04
N THR A 129 26.73 -24.89 -23.81
CA THR A 129 26.95 -24.69 -25.25
C THR A 129 27.54 -23.31 -25.47
N LEU A 130 28.62 -23.26 -26.24
CA LEU A 130 29.35 -22.04 -26.58
C LEU A 130 29.39 -21.88 -28.10
N VAL A 131 29.18 -20.67 -28.61
CA VAL A 131 29.27 -20.37 -30.05
C VAL A 131 30.35 -19.32 -30.28
N TYR A 132 31.37 -19.65 -31.06
CA TYR A 132 32.39 -18.69 -31.45
C TYR A 132 31.80 -17.64 -32.40
N ASN A 133 32.01 -16.36 -32.13
CA ASN A 133 31.48 -15.24 -32.94
C ASN A 133 32.56 -14.54 -33.80
N GLY A 134 33.68 -15.21 -34.05
CA GLY A 134 34.85 -14.61 -34.72
C GLY A 134 35.85 -13.93 -33.77
N THR A 135 35.47 -13.63 -32.53
CA THR A 135 36.37 -13.00 -31.52
C THR A 135 36.39 -13.76 -30.18
N ALA A 136 35.22 -14.18 -29.69
CA ALA A 136 35.03 -14.83 -28.39
C ALA A 136 34.00 -15.98 -28.51
N PHE A 137 33.97 -16.86 -27.52
CA PHE A 137 32.93 -17.87 -27.35
C PHE A 137 31.76 -17.28 -26.56
N ILE A 138 30.56 -17.30 -27.14
CA ILE A 138 29.34 -16.77 -26.54
C ILE A 138 28.57 -17.89 -25.86
N LEU A 139 28.38 -17.76 -24.55
CA LEU A 139 27.58 -18.65 -23.72
C LEU A 139 26.13 -18.66 -24.18
N GLN A 140 25.58 -19.85 -24.42
CA GLN A 140 24.18 -20.05 -24.79
C GLN A 140 23.37 -20.53 -23.59
N GLY A 141 22.13 -20.05 -23.49
CA GLY A 141 21.14 -20.62 -22.55
C GLY A 141 21.42 -20.36 -21.07
N GLU A 142 22.09 -19.25 -20.71
CA GLU A 142 22.36 -18.86 -19.32
C GLU A 142 21.08 -18.72 -18.46
N GLY A 143 19.91 -18.55 -19.09
CA GLY A 143 18.72 -18.03 -18.43
C GLY A 143 18.79 -16.50 -18.32
N GLY A 144 17.70 -15.87 -17.88
CA GLY A 144 17.71 -14.43 -17.60
C GLY A 144 18.33 -14.15 -16.23
N GLU A 145 18.83 -12.93 -16.02
CA GLU A 145 19.25 -12.49 -14.69
C GLU A 145 18.07 -12.46 -13.71
N TYR A 146 18.33 -12.87 -12.46
CA TYR A 146 17.39 -12.68 -11.35
C TYR A 146 17.65 -11.34 -10.66
N GLY A 147 16.58 -10.64 -10.27
CA GLY A 147 16.66 -9.41 -9.48
C GLY A 147 17.00 -9.66 -8.01
N THR A 148 16.95 -8.60 -7.20
CA THR A 148 17.26 -8.66 -5.76
C THR A 148 16.03 -8.87 -4.86
N ALA A 149 14.85 -9.04 -5.45
CA ALA A 149 13.62 -9.24 -4.68
C ALA A 149 13.69 -10.55 -3.89
N VAL A 150 13.30 -10.51 -2.62
CA VAL A 150 13.13 -11.69 -1.77
C VAL A 150 11.65 -11.97 -1.50
N ALA A 151 11.34 -13.07 -0.82
CA ALA A 151 9.97 -13.42 -0.47
C ALA A 151 9.24 -12.28 0.27
N ALA A 152 9.94 -11.47 1.08
CA ALA A 152 9.36 -10.34 1.81
C ALA A 152 9.00 -9.15 0.92
N ASP A 153 9.55 -9.07 -0.30
CA ASP A 153 9.30 -8.00 -1.27
C ASP A 153 8.14 -8.33 -2.23
N VAL A 154 7.57 -9.53 -2.11
CA VAL A 154 6.57 -10.06 -3.03
C VAL A 154 5.27 -10.31 -2.29
N LEU A 155 4.16 -9.85 -2.87
CA LEU A 155 2.81 -10.02 -2.31
C LEU A 155 2.51 -11.50 -2.02
N ALA A 156 1.88 -11.76 -0.87
CA ALA A 156 1.48 -13.09 -0.46
C ALA A 156 0.66 -13.79 -1.56
N GLY A 157 1.02 -15.05 -1.85
CA GLY A 157 0.39 -15.84 -2.92
C GLY A 157 0.89 -15.54 -4.34
N LYS A 158 1.72 -14.51 -4.55
CA LYS A 158 2.48 -14.32 -5.80
C LYS A 158 3.83 -15.04 -5.71
N THR A 159 4.49 -15.25 -6.85
CA THR A 159 5.80 -15.94 -6.91
C THR A 159 6.81 -15.13 -7.71
N ILE A 160 8.08 -15.27 -7.36
CA ILE A 160 9.24 -14.76 -8.12
C ILE A 160 10.19 -15.90 -8.47
N GLY A 161 10.92 -15.77 -9.59
CA GLY A 161 12.03 -16.67 -9.92
C GLY A 161 13.32 -16.25 -9.23
N THR A 162 14.09 -17.24 -8.76
CA THR A 162 15.43 -17.07 -8.18
C THR A 162 16.36 -18.17 -8.69
N GLU A 163 17.66 -18.08 -8.38
CA GLU A 163 18.63 -19.15 -8.71
C GLU A 163 18.27 -20.50 -8.07
N SER A 164 17.50 -20.49 -6.96
CA SER A 164 17.02 -21.70 -6.28
C SER A 164 15.63 -22.16 -6.77
N GLY A 165 15.09 -21.54 -7.82
CA GLY A 165 13.75 -21.80 -8.35
C GLY A 165 12.71 -20.76 -7.93
N LEU A 166 11.44 -21.11 -8.02
CA LEU A 166 10.33 -20.22 -7.65
C LEU A 166 10.21 -20.09 -6.13
N VAL A 167 10.05 -18.84 -5.67
CA VAL A 167 9.83 -18.49 -4.28
C VAL A 167 8.47 -17.80 -4.15
N THR A 168 7.65 -18.23 -3.19
CA THR A 168 6.36 -17.62 -2.86
C THR A 168 6.55 -16.38 -2.00
N GLY A 169 5.86 -15.30 -2.35
CA GLY A 169 5.83 -14.05 -1.61
C GLY A 169 5.18 -14.18 -0.24
N THR A 170 5.60 -13.31 0.67
CA THR A 170 5.18 -13.26 2.08
C THR A 170 4.74 -11.86 2.50
N MET A 171 4.84 -10.86 1.62
CA MET A 171 4.37 -9.52 1.93
C MET A 171 2.86 -9.54 2.11
N VAL A 172 2.40 -9.16 3.30
CA VAL A 172 0.98 -9.16 3.64
C VAL A 172 0.26 -8.04 2.88
N ASP A 173 -0.87 -8.38 2.27
CA ASP A 173 -1.81 -7.41 1.71
C ASP A 173 -2.59 -6.72 2.85
N ARG A 174 -2.58 -5.39 2.90
CA ARG A 174 -3.24 -4.58 3.94
C ARG A 174 -4.49 -3.90 3.42
N ALA A 175 -5.28 -4.64 2.65
CA ALA A 175 -6.58 -4.23 2.14
C ALA A 175 -7.50 -3.72 3.26
N GLY A 176 -8.07 -2.53 3.07
CA GLY A 176 -9.06 -1.94 3.96
C GLY A 176 -8.47 -1.28 5.23
N ASP A 177 -9.36 -1.03 6.18
CA ASP A 177 -9.00 -0.39 7.44
C ASP A 177 -8.13 -1.29 8.32
N THR A 178 -7.00 -0.75 8.74
CA THR A 178 -6.07 -1.41 9.66
C THR A 178 -5.79 -0.54 10.86
N ALA A 179 -5.75 -1.13 12.05
CA ALA A 179 -5.40 -0.39 13.26
C ALA A 179 -3.96 0.13 13.19
N ALA A 180 -3.75 1.37 13.64
CA ALA A 180 -2.43 1.94 13.83
C ALA A 180 -1.63 1.14 14.88
N LEU A 181 -0.35 0.90 14.64
CA LEU A 181 0.55 0.25 15.61
C LEU A 181 0.89 1.18 16.78
N SER A 182 0.86 2.48 16.54
CA SER A 182 1.09 3.53 17.54
C SER A 182 0.61 4.86 16.99
N SER A 183 0.18 5.77 17.86
CA SER A 183 -0.04 7.18 17.55
C SER A 183 0.98 8.07 18.28
N ALA A 184 1.24 9.24 17.72
CA ALA A 184 2.02 10.29 18.38
C ALA A 184 1.56 11.67 17.87
N VAL A 185 1.70 12.69 18.71
CA VAL A 185 1.46 14.09 18.33
C VAL A 185 2.79 14.83 18.31
N SER A 186 3.04 15.57 17.23
CA SER A 186 4.23 16.43 17.09
C SER A 186 3.77 17.82 16.64
N GLY A 187 3.73 18.76 17.57
CA GLY A 187 3.10 20.07 17.32
C GLY A 187 1.62 19.89 17.00
N THR A 188 1.20 20.29 15.80
CA THR A 188 -0.17 20.15 15.29
C THR A 188 -0.40 18.91 14.42
N THR A 189 0.61 18.03 14.28
CA THR A 189 0.51 16.83 13.44
C THR A 189 0.20 15.59 14.27
N LEU A 190 -0.92 14.92 13.96
CA LEU A 190 -1.20 13.56 14.40
C LEU A 190 -0.50 12.57 13.46
N ARG A 191 0.36 11.72 14.03
CA ARG A 191 1.10 10.68 13.30
C ARG A 191 0.56 9.31 13.68
N LEU A 192 0.16 8.52 12.68
CA LEU A 192 -0.23 7.12 12.86
C LEU A 192 0.81 6.21 12.21
N ARG A 193 1.29 5.21 12.95
CA ARG A 193 2.26 4.24 12.43
C ARG A 193 1.53 3.08 11.76
N ALA A 194 1.69 2.95 10.45
CA ALA A 194 1.16 1.82 9.68
C ALA A 194 1.90 0.52 10.02
N SER A 195 1.19 -0.61 9.94
CA SER A 195 1.83 -1.93 9.88
C SER A 195 2.55 -2.17 8.55
N ALA A 196 3.63 -2.93 8.57
CA ALA A 196 4.31 -3.36 7.34
C ALA A 196 3.39 -4.22 6.45
N GLY A 197 3.56 -4.08 5.14
CA GLY A 197 2.78 -4.77 4.11
C GLY A 197 2.53 -3.88 2.89
N TYR A 198 1.86 -4.44 1.90
CA TYR A 198 1.41 -3.73 0.71
C TYR A 198 0.13 -2.95 1.01
N ARG A 199 0.03 -1.73 0.48
CA ARG A 199 -1.18 -0.90 0.47
C ARG A 199 -1.38 -0.34 -0.94
N ASP A 200 -2.56 -0.54 -1.51
CA ASP A 200 -2.93 -0.13 -2.86
C ASP A 200 -3.30 1.36 -2.96
N GLY A 201 -3.57 2.01 -1.83
CA GLY A 201 -3.91 3.44 -1.75
C GLY A 201 -5.35 3.79 -2.14
N THR A 202 -6.23 2.81 -2.33
CA THR A 202 -7.64 3.00 -2.67
C THR A 202 -8.53 3.01 -1.43
N ASN A 203 -8.40 2.00 -0.56
CA ASN A 203 -9.23 1.87 0.64
C ASN A 203 -8.43 1.48 1.90
N ASP A 204 -7.11 1.69 1.89
CA ASP A 204 -6.22 1.20 2.93
C ASP A 204 -5.96 2.23 4.02
N PHE A 205 -6.96 2.46 4.86
CA PHE A 205 -6.82 3.40 5.97
C PHE A 205 -6.03 2.82 7.14
N VAL A 206 -5.31 3.70 7.83
CA VAL A 206 -4.69 3.41 9.13
C VAL A 206 -5.48 4.15 10.18
N THR A 207 -6.18 3.43 11.05
CA THR A 207 -7.18 3.99 11.95
C THR A 207 -6.77 3.88 13.41
N ILE A 208 -7.23 4.83 14.22
CA ILE A 208 -7.21 4.76 15.68
C ILE A 208 -8.57 5.24 16.17
N ASN A 209 -9.12 4.54 17.16
CA ASN A 209 -10.37 4.92 17.79
C ASN A 209 -10.05 5.65 19.09
N ASP A 210 -10.52 6.88 19.19
CA ASP A 210 -10.45 7.68 20.41
C ASP A 210 -11.87 8.13 20.77
N PRO A 211 -12.47 7.61 21.86
CA PRO A 211 -13.82 8.00 22.28
C PRO A 211 -13.97 9.50 22.55
N ASP A 212 -12.88 10.20 22.86
CA ASP A 212 -12.91 11.62 23.14
C ASP A 212 -12.91 12.48 21.86
N PHE A 213 -12.69 11.88 20.67
CA PHE A 213 -12.71 12.58 19.39
C PHE A 213 -14.14 12.77 18.86
N ILE A 214 -14.91 13.56 19.61
CA ILE A 214 -16.32 13.89 19.34
C ILE A 214 -16.55 15.40 19.41
N ALA A 215 -17.57 15.89 18.71
CA ALA A 215 -17.89 17.33 18.65
C ALA A 215 -18.10 17.96 20.03
N ALA A 216 -18.67 17.21 20.98
CA ALA A 216 -18.95 17.69 22.34
C ALA A 216 -17.69 17.95 23.18
N ASN A 217 -16.53 17.42 22.78
CA ASN A 217 -15.25 17.67 23.46
C ASN A 217 -14.42 18.75 22.76
N ILE A 218 -14.86 19.23 21.59
CA ILE A 218 -14.16 20.23 20.78
C ILE A 218 -14.89 21.57 20.97
N ARG A 219 -14.13 22.64 21.25
CA ARG A 219 -14.64 24.00 21.43
C ARG A 219 -15.55 24.42 20.27
N GLN A 220 -16.66 25.07 20.58
CA GLN A 220 -17.67 25.48 19.61
C GLN A 220 -17.05 26.28 18.46
N GLY A 221 -17.33 25.86 17.23
CA GLY A 221 -16.87 26.51 16.00
C GLY A 221 -15.42 26.18 15.59
N ILE A 222 -14.69 25.37 16.37
CA ILE A 222 -13.37 24.86 15.96
C ILE A 222 -13.56 23.60 15.12
N ASP A 223 -12.96 23.56 13.94
CA ASP A 223 -12.86 22.36 13.11
C ASP A 223 -11.58 21.58 13.48
N LEU A 224 -11.76 20.36 14.01
CA LEU A 224 -10.67 19.43 14.29
C LEU A 224 -10.80 18.20 13.39
N PHE A 225 -10.01 18.18 12.32
CA PHE A 225 -9.97 17.12 11.31
C PHE A 225 -11.35 16.75 10.71
N GLY A 226 -12.22 17.74 10.50
CA GLY A 226 -13.55 17.58 9.91
C GLY A 226 -14.69 17.47 10.93
N ILE A 227 -14.37 17.43 12.23
CA ILE A 227 -15.36 17.51 13.30
C ILE A 227 -15.43 18.95 13.81
N VAL A 228 -16.55 19.63 13.53
CA VAL A 228 -16.83 20.96 14.08
C VAL A 228 -17.32 20.82 15.51
N GLY A 229 -16.64 21.50 16.44
CA GLY A 229 -16.95 21.46 17.86
C GLY A 229 -18.30 22.06 18.22
N SER A 230 -18.91 21.51 19.28
CA SER A 230 -20.16 21.96 19.88
C SER A 230 -20.04 22.30 21.37
N LEU A 231 -18.84 22.16 21.96
CA LEU A 231 -18.58 22.50 23.35
C LEU A 231 -18.63 24.02 23.56
N ILE A 232 -19.66 24.50 24.25
CA ILE A 232 -19.70 25.88 24.75
C ILE A 232 -18.85 25.94 26.02
N GLU A 233 -17.74 26.67 25.97
CA GLU A 233 -16.90 26.88 27.15
C GLU A 233 -17.54 27.88 28.13
N GLY A 234 -17.53 27.54 29.42
CA GLY A 234 -18.05 28.42 30.48
C GLY A 234 -19.57 28.38 30.64
N LYS A 235 -20.10 29.32 31.45
CA LYS A 235 -21.54 29.50 31.67
C LYS A 235 -22.17 30.21 30.48
N ARG A 236 -23.35 29.76 30.05
CA ARG A 236 -24.12 30.44 29.00
C ARG A 236 -24.66 31.78 29.52
N TYR A 237 -24.75 32.76 28.62
CA TYR A 237 -25.41 34.03 28.90
C TYR A 237 -26.22 34.50 27.70
N ALA A 238 -27.22 35.34 27.96
CA ALA A 238 -28.05 35.99 26.95
C ALA A 238 -28.46 37.38 27.43
N SER A 239 -28.77 38.28 26.50
CA SER A 239 -29.23 39.63 26.84
C SER A 239 -30.20 40.16 25.80
N GLY A 240 -31.05 41.10 26.21
CA GLY A 240 -31.98 41.73 25.29
C GLY A 240 -32.80 42.83 25.94
N THR A 241 -33.87 43.21 25.24
CA THR A 241 -34.89 44.12 25.76
C THR A 241 -36.23 43.40 25.80
N VAL A 242 -37.07 43.77 26.77
CA VAL A 242 -38.43 43.23 26.92
C VAL A 242 -39.39 44.37 27.28
N PRO A 243 -40.57 44.47 26.64
CA PRO A 243 -41.59 45.44 27.04
C PRO A 243 -42.08 45.17 28.47
N LYS A 244 -42.60 46.21 29.13
CA LYS A 244 -43.38 46.01 30.36
C LYS A 244 -44.60 45.15 30.04
N GLY A 245 -44.78 44.02 30.74
CA GLY A 245 -45.94 43.16 30.54
C GLY A 245 -47.25 43.82 30.96
N THR A 246 -48.34 43.35 30.37
CA THR A 246 -49.70 43.79 30.69
C THR A 246 -50.27 42.99 31.87
N GLY A 247 -51.14 43.63 32.65
CA GLY A 247 -51.72 43.01 33.86
C GLY A 247 -50.77 42.97 35.06
N TYR A 248 -51.26 42.36 36.13
CA TYR A 248 -50.54 42.26 37.41
C TYR A 248 -50.55 40.81 37.92
N LEU A 249 -49.37 40.32 38.30
CA LEU A 249 -49.18 39.06 38.99
C LEU A 249 -48.83 39.34 40.45
N VAL A 250 -49.41 38.56 41.35
CA VAL A 250 -49.19 38.73 42.80
C VAL A 250 -48.04 37.84 43.26
N ALA A 251 -47.11 38.43 44.02
CA ALA A 251 -46.07 37.74 44.77
C ALA A 251 -46.26 37.96 46.28
N GLN A 252 -45.98 36.93 47.08
CA GLN A 252 -46.01 37.03 48.54
C GLN A 252 -44.59 37.28 49.07
N ARG A 253 -44.45 38.24 49.99
CA ARG A 253 -43.18 38.50 50.67
C ARG A 253 -42.88 37.35 51.64
N THR A 254 -41.60 37.04 51.80
CA THR A 254 -41.12 35.93 52.65
C THR A 254 -40.91 36.37 54.10
N ASP A 255 -40.99 37.68 54.38
CA ASP A 255 -40.78 38.32 55.68
C ASP A 255 -41.98 38.23 56.64
N GLY A 256 -42.96 37.37 56.33
CA GLY A 256 -44.14 37.13 57.16
C GLY A 256 -45.26 38.16 57.01
N VAL A 257 -45.11 39.18 56.16
CA VAL A 257 -46.17 40.15 55.84
C VAL A 257 -47.10 39.54 54.78
N SER A 258 -48.32 39.16 55.14
CA SER A 258 -49.29 38.49 54.26
C SER A 258 -49.90 39.37 53.15
N SER A 259 -49.38 40.57 52.92
CA SER A 259 -49.85 41.46 51.86
C SER A 259 -49.22 41.04 50.52
N GLY A 260 -50.03 40.48 49.63
CA GLY A 260 -49.63 40.22 48.25
C GLY A 260 -49.22 41.52 47.55
N VAL A 261 -48.06 41.52 46.91
CA VAL A 261 -47.54 42.65 46.14
C VAL A 261 -47.73 42.35 44.65
N SER A 262 -48.36 43.28 43.94
CA SER A 262 -48.68 43.14 42.51
C SER A 262 -47.56 43.70 41.63
N PHE A 263 -47.07 42.90 40.68
CA PHE A 263 -46.04 43.30 39.71
C PHE A 263 -46.50 43.06 38.28
N SER A 264 -46.07 43.92 37.35
CA SER A 264 -46.17 43.58 35.92
C SER A 264 -45.16 42.48 35.58
N PRO A 265 -45.53 41.43 34.82
CA PRO A 265 -44.59 40.40 34.41
C PRO A 265 -43.61 40.90 33.35
N LEU A 266 -42.37 40.40 33.40
CA LEU A 266 -41.40 40.47 32.33
C LEU A 266 -41.16 39.05 31.81
N THR A 267 -41.64 38.79 30.59
CA THR A 267 -41.58 37.48 29.95
C THR A 267 -40.53 37.48 28.85
N VAL A 268 -39.50 36.66 29.03
CA VAL A 268 -38.48 36.37 28.02
C VAL A 268 -38.55 34.89 27.68
N SER A 269 -38.53 34.55 26.40
CA SER A 269 -38.53 33.18 25.88
C SER A 269 -37.42 32.98 24.84
N GLY A 270 -37.17 31.73 24.44
CA GLY A 270 -36.12 31.37 23.48
C GLY A 270 -34.70 31.32 24.06
N LEU A 271 -34.54 31.24 25.38
CA LEU A 271 -33.26 30.87 25.98
C LEU A 271 -32.96 29.39 25.71
N THR A 272 -31.68 29.02 25.75
CA THR A 272 -31.20 27.64 25.58
C THR A 272 -30.56 27.09 26.86
N PHE A 273 -30.78 27.78 27.98
CA PHE A 273 -30.25 27.47 29.30
C PHE A 273 -31.18 28.04 30.35
N LYS A 274 -31.16 27.44 31.55
CA LYS A 274 -31.93 27.95 32.69
C LYS A 274 -31.07 28.99 33.41
N PRO A 275 -31.48 30.28 33.47
CA PRO A 275 -30.70 31.28 34.18
C PRO A 275 -30.68 31.04 35.69
N SER A 276 -29.49 31.07 36.30
CA SER A 276 -29.30 31.16 37.76
C SER A 276 -29.22 32.60 38.26
N ILE A 277 -28.80 33.54 37.39
CA ILE A 277 -28.77 34.98 37.66
C ILE A 277 -29.45 35.71 36.50
N VAL A 278 -30.40 36.60 36.81
CA VAL A 278 -30.95 37.56 35.86
C VAL A 278 -30.79 38.97 36.42
N ILE A 279 -30.28 39.87 35.59
CA ILE A 279 -30.09 41.29 35.90
C ILE A 279 -31.07 42.07 35.03
N ILE A 280 -31.90 42.91 35.63
CA ILE A 280 -32.89 43.72 34.91
C ILE A 280 -32.69 45.20 35.23
N ARG A 281 -32.72 46.04 34.19
CA ARG A 281 -32.64 47.50 34.30
C ARG A 281 -33.82 48.17 33.61
N SER A 282 -34.43 49.16 34.28
CA SER A 282 -35.47 50.01 33.70
C SER A 282 -34.89 50.96 32.64
N SER A 283 -35.65 51.23 31.57
CA SER A 283 -35.29 52.22 30.56
C SER A 283 -35.47 53.68 31.01
N SER A 284 -36.31 53.94 32.03
CA SER A 284 -36.68 55.30 32.44
C SER A 284 -36.06 55.73 33.78
N ASN A 285 -35.65 54.78 34.62
CA ASN A 285 -35.11 55.02 35.96
C ASN A 285 -33.81 54.24 36.20
N ALA A 286 -32.97 54.71 37.12
CA ALA A 286 -31.75 54.02 37.56
C ALA A 286 -32.05 52.82 38.49
N HIS A 287 -33.02 51.96 38.13
CA HIS A 287 -33.33 50.76 38.89
C HIS A 287 -32.55 49.57 38.31
N LEU A 288 -31.82 48.86 39.17
CA LEU A 288 -31.11 47.64 38.84
C LEU A 288 -31.53 46.55 39.82
N THR A 289 -32.08 45.47 39.30
CA THR A 289 -32.56 44.35 40.11
C THR A 289 -31.86 43.07 39.72
N PHE A 290 -31.45 42.32 40.74
CA PHE A 290 -30.86 41.00 40.61
C PHE A 290 -31.89 39.97 41.03
N TYR A 291 -32.11 39.00 40.17
CA TYR A 291 -32.89 37.81 40.44
C TYR A 291 -31.92 36.65 40.52
N THR A 292 -31.99 35.92 41.63
CA THR A 292 -31.20 34.71 41.84
C THR A 292 -32.14 33.61 42.30
N GLU A 293 -31.93 32.39 41.83
CA GLU A 293 -32.60 31.24 42.43
C GLU A 293 -32.04 31.04 43.85
N SER A 294 -32.90 31.10 44.87
CA SER A 294 -32.52 30.90 46.27
C SER A 294 -32.19 29.43 46.54
N LEU A 295 -31.39 29.15 47.59
CA LEU A 295 -30.84 27.83 47.98
C LEU A 295 -31.88 26.72 48.25
N THR A 296 -33.17 27.05 48.29
CA THR A 296 -34.26 26.09 48.28
C THR A 296 -35.00 26.25 46.98
N ASN A 297 -35.10 25.19 46.17
CA ASN A 297 -35.66 25.08 44.79
C ASN A 297 -37.13 25.57 44.60
N SER A 298 -37.59 26.57 45.35
CA SER A 298 -38.97 27.05 45.45
C SER A 298 -39.05 28.56 45.77
N GLU A 299 -37.94 29.30 45.71
CA GLU A 299 -37.88 30.71 46.07
C GLU A 299 -37.08 31.53 45.04
N ILE A 300 -37.70 32.59 44.51
CA ILE A 300 -37.01 33.60 43.70
C ILE A 300 -36.64 34.74 44.63
N SER A 301 -35.37 34.82 45.00
CA SER A 301 -34.87 35.96 45.78
C SER A 301 -34.72 37.17 44.87
N VAL A 302 -35.41 38.27 45.21
CA VAL A 302 -35.35 39.53 44.46
C VAL A 302 -34.57 40.55 45.26
N ILE A 303 -33.31 40.81 44.87
CA ILE A 303 -32.57 41.92 45.47
C ILE A 303 -32.89 43.16 44.65
N TYR A 304 -33.90 43.88 45.13
CA TYR A 304 -34.32 45.16 44.60
C TYR A 304 -33.38 46.27 45.09
N ASN A 305 -32.58 46.86 44.18
CA ASN A 305 -31.81 48.05 44.51
C ASN A 305 -32.41 49.26 43.81
N ARG A 306 -32.93 50.21 44.60
CA ARG A 306 -33.42 51.48 44.10
C ARG A 306 -32.35 52.56 44.27
N PHE A 307 -31.81 53.03 43.16
CA PHE A 307 -30.93 54.19 43.17
C PHE A 307 -31.76 55.45 42.93
N TYR A 308 -31.93 56.27 43.97
CA TYR A 308 -32.37 57.66 43.81
C TYR A 308 -31.12 58.50 43.54
N ASN A 309 -31.23 59.47 42.64
CA ASN A 309 -30.12 60.30 42.13
C ASN A 309 -28.98 60.61 43.14
N ASN A 310 -27.75 60.61 42.61
CA ASN A 310 -26.46 61.03 43.18
C ASN A 310 -26.42 61.35 44.69
N LEU A 311 -26.43 60.33 45.56
CA LEU A 311 -25.89 60.30 46.95
C LEU A 311 -26.84 59.77 48.06
N THR A 312 -28.02 59.25 47.73
CA THR A 312 -28.88 58.58 48.75
C THR A 312 -29.34 57.20 48.29
N MET A 313 -28.80 56.15 48.91
CA MET A 313 -29.22 54.76 48.69
C MET A 313 -30.26 54.37 49.76
N ALA A 314 -31.48 54.10 49.34
CA ALA A 314 -32.42 53.31 50.14
C ALA A 314 -32.35 51.87 49.60
N GLN A 315 -31.49 51.04 50.19
CA GLN A 315 -31.46 49.62 49.86
C GLN A 315 -32.63 48.94 50.56
N THR A 316 -33.54 48.33 49.80
CA THR A 316 -34.57 47.47 50.37
C THR A 316 -34.57 46.14 49.65
N ALA A 317 -33.98 45.13 50.28
CA ALA A 317 -34.02 43.76 49.77
C ALA A 317 -35.36 43.11 50.15
N TYR A 318 -36.03 42.49 49.17
CA TYR A 318 -37.30 41.80 49.39
C TYR A 318 -37.18 40.36 48.86
N ALA A 319 -37.23 39.37 49.74
CA ALA A 319 -37.36 37.98 49.30
C ALA A 319 -38.84 37.68 49.02
N PHE A 320 -39.15 37.17 47.82
CA PHE A 320 -40.51 36.71 47.48
C PHE A 320 -40.50 35.19 47.34
N ARG A 321 -41.53 34.52 47.86
CA ARG A 321 -41.71 33.09 47.56
C ARG A 321 -42.07 32.95 46.10
N GLN A 322 -41.60 31.89 45.45
CA GLN A 322 -42.01 31.61 44.07
C GLN A 322 -43.53 31.37 44.07
N SER A 323 -44.30 32.32 43.54
CA SER A 323 -45.69 32.06 43.17
C SER A 323 -45.68 31.29 41.85
N SER A 324 -46.72 30.51 41.56
CA SER A 324 -46.89 29.80 40.27
C SER A 324 -46.75 30.71 39.03
N ASN A 325 -46.79 32.02 39.26
CA ASN A 325 -46.83 33.06 38.25
C ASN A 325 -45.42 33.60 37.87
N PHE A 326 -44.38 33.34 38.67
CA PHE A 326 -42.99 33.73 38.36
C PHE A 326 -42.08 32.50 38.30
N ASN A 327 -41.25 32.41 37.27
CA ASN A 327 -40.40 31.25 37.05
C ASN A 327 -39.16 31.58 36.21
N SER A 328 -38.18 30.69 36.31
CA SER A 328 -37.01 30.61 35.42
C SER A 328 -36.96 29.17 34.91
N THR A 329 -36.91 28.99 33.60
CA THR A 329 -36.86 27.69 32.93
C THR A 329 -35.73 27.70 31.90
N SER A 330 -35.44 26.54 31.30
CA SER A 330 -34.43 26.45 30.24
C SER A 330 -34.80 27.19 28.96
N ASP A 331 -36.08 27.53 28.76
CA ASP A 331 -36.58 28.28 27.59
C ASP A 331 -36.69 29.79 27.86
N GLY A 332 -36.60 30.25 29.11
CA GLY A 332 -36.92 31.64 29.42
C GLY A 332 -37.21 31.92 30.87
N PHE A 333 -37.70 33.11 31.17
CA PHE A 333 -38.11 33.50 32.51
C PHE A 333 -39.33 34.43 32.49
N VAL A 334 -40.10 34.37 33.58
CA VAL A 334 -41.14 35.33 33.94
C VAL A 334 -40.78 35.92 35.29
N LEU A 335 -40.35 37.18 35.31
CA LEU A 335 -39.86 37.86 36.52
C LEU A 335 -40.65 39.15 36.77
N PRO A 336 -40.81 39.59 38.04
CA PRO A 336 -41.55 40.81 38.35
C PRO A 336 -40.78 42.04 37.87
N ALA A 337 -41.44 43.02 37.27
CA ALA A 337 -40.79 44.24 36.82
C ALA A 337 -40.23 45.06 37.99
N PRO A 338 -38.99 45.60 37.89
CA PRO A 338 -38.33 46.34 38.97
C PRO A 338 -38.85 47.77 39.15
N ASP A 339 -39.73 48.27 38.28
CA ASP A 339 -40.33 49.59 38.45
C ASP A 339 -41.85 49.51 38.30
N MET A 340 -42.55 49.97 39.33
CA MET A 340 -44.01 50.06 39.34
C MET A 340 -44.51 51.40 38.80
N THR A 341 -43.63 52.36 38.50
CA THR A 341 -44.08 53.62 37.93
C THR A 341 -44.66 53.44 36.53
N GLU A 342 -45.62 54.30 36.19
CA GLU A 342 -46.30 54.28 34.90
C GLU A 342 -45.38 54.69 33.72
N ASN A 343 -44.23 55.30 34.02
CA ASN A 343 -43.33 55.87 33.00
C ASN A 343 -42.36 54.85 32.37
N THR A 344 -42.15 53.67 32.97
CA THR A 344 -41.29 52.64 32.38
C THR A 344 -42.08 51.78 31.38
N THR A 345 -41.68 51.80 30.11
CA THR A 345 -42.31 51.02 29.03
C THR A 345 -41.52 49.80 28.60
N SER A 346 -40.22 49.72 28.95
CA SER A 346 -39.32 48.64 28.57
C SER A 346 -38.20 48.41 29.57
N TYR A 347 -37.59 47.23 29.52
CA TYR A 347 -36.49 46.81 30.37
C TYR A 347 -35.38 46.19 29.53
N SER A 348 -34.13 46.44 29.89
CA SER A 348 -33.01 45.62 29.42
C SER A 348 -32.72 44.52 30.42
N TRP A 349 -32.33 43.35 29.91
CA TRP A 349 -32.08 42.17 30.74
C TRP A 349 -30.78 41.49 30.32
N PHE A 350 -30.14 40.83 31.29
CA PHE A 350 -28.97 39.99 31.12
C PHE A 350 -29.16 38.72 31.96
N ALA A 351 -29.09 37.54 31.36
CA ALA A 351 -29.32 36.25 31.99
C ALA A 351 -28.04 35.40 31.92
N ILE A 352 -27.73 34.68 32.98
CA ILE A 352 -26.54 33.84 33.13
C ILE A 352 -26.95 32.48 33.69
N GLU A 353 -26.42 31.40 33.12
CA GLU A 353 -26.58 30.01 33.57
C GLU A 353 -25.92 29.71 34.91
#